data_AF-A0A6J4HJ28-F1
#
_entry.id   AF-A0A6J4HJ28-F1
#
_cell.length_a   1.000
_cell.length_b   1.000
_cell.length_c   1.000
_cell.angle_alpha   90.00
_cell.angle_beta   90.00
_cell.angle_gamma   90.00
#
_symmetry.space_group_name_H-M   'P 1'
#
loop_
_entity.id
_entity.type
_entity.pdbx_description
1 polymer ?
#
loop_
_entity_poly.entity_id
_entity_poly.type
_entity_poly.pdbx_seq_one_letter_code
_entity_poly.pdbx_strand_id
1 'polypeptide(L)'
;MAEIAAFLASWQVDTQHVRERMYRAPTPRERERWHALWLLAQGWSANKVAELLERDAHTIGGWLAAFERDGPAGLTFEQTGGPPPPLGPRPRRD
;
A
#
# COMPACT_ATOMS: atom_id res chain seq x y z
N MET A 1 7.38 -13.61 -9.54
CA MET A 1 8.80 -13.52 -9.09
C MET A 1 9.56 -12.42 -9.83
N ALA A 2 9.56 -12.41 -11.17
CA ALA A 2 10.25 -11.38 -11.98
C ALA A 2 9.52 -10.02 -12.07
N GLU A 3 8.20 -10.00 -11.89
CA GLU A 3 7.38 -8.80 -12.11
C GLU A 3 7.67 -7.68 -11.11
N ILE A 4 7.82 -7.98 -9.81
CA ILE A 4 8.06 -6.93 -8.81
C ILE A 4 9.42 -6.26 -8.98
N ALA A 5 10.46 -7.00 -9.38
CA ALA A 5 11.77 -6.41 -9.66
C ALA A 5 11.70 -5.48 -10.89
N ALA A 6 10.90 -5.83 -11.90
CA ALA A 6 10.66 -4.99 -13.06
C ALA A 6 9.89 -3.70 -12.69
N PHE A 7 8.87 -3.80 -11.83
CA PHE A 7 8.12 -2.64 -11.35
C PHE A 7 8.96 -1.71 -10.46
N LEU A 8 9.81 -2.29 -9.61
CA LEU A 8 10.77 -1.53 -8.82
C LEU A 8 11.72 -0.74 -9.75
N ALA A 9 12.28 -1.41 -10.75
CA ALA A 9 13.16 -0.78 -11.73
C ALA A 9 12.45 0.30 -12.59
N SER A 10 11.20 0.08 -13.00
CA SER A 10 10.44 1.06 -13.80
C SER A 10 10.22 2.37 -13.05
N TRP A 11 10.10 2.30 -11.72
CA TRP A 11 9.97 3.47 -10.84
C TRP A 11 11.31 3.96 -10.27
N GLN A 12 12.44 3.43 -10.74
CA GLN A 12 13.78 3.76 -10.23
C GLN A 12 13.93 3.53 -8.72
N VAL A 13 13.17 2.57 -8.19
CA VAL A 13 13.22 2.14 -6.80
C VAL A 13 14.06 0.88 -6.74
N ASP A 14 15.17 0.92 -6.01
CA ASP A 14 15.94 -0.29 -5.73
C ASP A 14 15.50 -0.95 -4.40
N THR A 15 15.99 -2.15 -4.16
CA THR A 15 15.67 -2.92 -2.95
C THR A 15 16.17 -2.25 -1.67
N GLN A 16 17.23 -1.44 -1.74
CA GLN A 16 17.71 -0.65 -0.60
C GLN A 16 16.70 0.44 -0.25
N HIS A 17 16.17 1.15 -1.23
CA HIS A 17 15.14 2.17 -1.05
C HIS A 17 13.86 1.58 -0.45
N VAL A 18 13.44 0.40 -0.93
CA VAL A 18 12.31 -0.33 -0.32
C VAL A 18 12.56 -0.60 1.16
N ARG A 19 13.78 -1.05 1.51
CA ARG A 19 14.16 -1.33 2.90
C ARG A 19 14.21 -0.06 3.75
N GLU A 20 14.75 1.04 3.22
CA GLU A 20 14.76 2.34 3.89
C GLU A 20 13.35 2.84 4.17
N ARG A 21 12.45 2.74 3.19
CA ARG A 21 11.04 3.09 3.34
C ARG A 21 10.33 2.21 4.36
N MET A 22 10.59 0.91 4.39
CA MET A 22 10.04 0.01 5.40
C MET A 22 10.35 0.47 6.83
N TYR A 23 11.57 0.96 7.10
CA TYR A 23 11.94 1.45 8.43
C TYR A 23 11.53 2.90 8.70
N ARG A 24 11.49 3.76 7.67
CA ARG A 24 11.29 5.20 7.82
C ARG A 24 9.89 5.69 7.46
N ALA A 25 8.98 4.83 7.00
CA ALA A 25 7.65 5.29 6.60
C ALA A 25 6.93 5.94 7.79
N PRO A 26 6.27 7.09 7.56
CA PRO A 26 5.69 7.93 8.61
C PRO A 26 4.56 7.22 9.36
N THR A 27 3.80 6.34 8.70
CA THR A 27 2.67 5.64 9.32
C THR A 27 2.92 4.13 9.42
N PRO A 28 2.39 3.44 10.46
CA PRO A 28 2.44 1.98 10.54
C PRO A 28 1.86 1.29 9.29
N ARG A 29 0.81 1.87 8.70
CA ARG A 29 0.13 1.31 7.53
C ARG A 29 0.99 1.41 6.26
N GLU A 30 1.71 2.51 6.09
CA GLU A 30 2.69 2.62 5.01
C GLU A 30 3.86 1.66 5.21
N ARG A 31 4.37 1.53 6.45
CA ARG A 31 5.42 0.56 6.75
C ARG A 31 4.99 -0.87 6.43
N GLU A 32 3.77 -1.26 6.78
CA GLU A 32 3.18 -2.57 6.47
C GLU A 32 3.15 -2.82 4.94
N ARG A 33 2.71 -1.83 4.16
CA ARG A 33 2.68 -1.90 2.69
C ARG A 33 4.07 -2.04 2.07
N TRP A 34 5.04 -1.26 2.56
CA TRP A 34 6.45 -1.38 2.12
C TRP A 34 7.05 -2.73 2.50
N HIS A 35 6.72 -3.26 3.68
CA HIS A 35 7.17 -4.58 4.12
C HIS A 35 6.63 -5.70 3.20
N ALA A 36 5.36 -5.61 2.78
CA ALA A 36 4.80 -6.56 1.82
C ALA A 36 5.56 -6.58 0.49
N LEU A 37 5.83 -5.42 -0.11
CA LEU A 37 6.62 -5.35 -1.35
C LEU A 37 8.04 -5.87 -1.16
N TRP A 38 8.67 -5.59 -0.02
CA TRP A 38 9.99 -6.11 0.28
C TRP A 38 9.99 -7.65 0.30
N LEU A 39 9.04 -8.28 1.00
CA LEU A 39 8.93 -9.74 1.08
C LEU A 39 8.62 -10.38 -0.28
N LEU A 40 7.73 -9.76 -1.07
CA LEU A 40 7.45 -10.19 -2.44
C LEU A 40 8.72 -10.11 -3.31
N ALA A 41 9.54 -9.06 -3.15
CA ALA A 41 10.82 -8.91 -3.84
C ALA A 41 11.88 -9.92 -3.36
N GLN A 42 11.79 -10.41 -2.11
CA GLN A 42 12.57 -11.56 -1.62
C GLN A 42 12.05 -12.90 -2.15
N GLY A 43 11.00 -12.89 -2.95
CA GLY A 43 10.46 -14.08 -3.59
C GLY A 43 9.43 -14.85 -2.77
N TRP A 44 8.88 -14.22 -1.73
CA TRP A 44 7.77 -14.82 -0.98
C TRP A 44 6.49 -14.75 -1.80
N SER A 45 5.64 -15.77 -1.69
CA SER A 45 4.33 -15.76 -2.34
C SER A 45 3.38 -14.79 -1.62
N ALA A 46 2.41 -14.22 -2.36
CA ALA A 46 1.42 -13.32 -1.78
C ALA A 46 0.68 -13.95 -0.58
N ASN A 47 0.39 -15.26 -0.65
CA ASN A 47 -0.25 -16.00 0.46
C ASN A 47 0.64 -16.03 1.71
N LYS A 48 1.94 -16.30 1.55
CA LYS A 48 2.87 -16.34 2.69
C LYS A 48 3.09 -14.97 3.30
N VAL A 49 3.13 -13.93 2.45
CA VAL A 49 3.20 -12.53 2.91
C VAL A 49 1.93 -12.14 3.65
N ALA A 50 0.76 -12.53 3.13
CA ALA A 50 -0.54 -12.27 3.75
C ALA A 50 -0.65 -12.91 5.14
N GLU A 51 -0.23 -14.17 5.26
CA GLU A 51 -0.17 -14.87 6.55
C GLU A 51 0.75 -14.14 7.55
N LEU A 52 1.97 -13.78 7.13
CA LEU A 52 2.93 -13.09 8.01
C LEU A 52 2.45 -11.72 8.48
N LEU A 53 1.73 -10.99 7.62
CA LEU A 53 1.23 -9.65 7.91
C LEU A 53 -0.19 -9.64 8.48
N GLU A 54 -0.80 -10.79 8.72
CA GLU A 54 -2.19 -10.94 9.16
C GLU A 54 -3.17 -10.17 8.26
N ARG A 55 -3.02 -10.38 6.94
CA ARG A 55 -3.82 -9.80 5.87
C ARG A 55 -4.35 -10.88 4.93
N ASP A 56 -5.22 -10.45 4.03
CA ASP A 56 -5.69 -11.27 2.92
C ASP A 56 -4.77 -11.13 1.70
N ALA A 57 -4.58 -12.23 0.94
CA ALA A 57 -3.72 -12.23 -0.24
C ALA A 57 -4.20 -11.28 -1.34
N HIS A 58 -5.51 -11.03 -1.46
CA HIS A 58 -6.07 -10.02 -2.35
C HIS A 58 -5.65 -8.61 -1.94
N THR A 59 -5.51 -8.34 -0.64
CA THR A 59 -5.00 -7.06 -0.14
C THR A 59 -3.55 -6.85 -0.54
N ILE A 60 -2.71 -7.89 -0.41
CA ILE A 60 -1.32 -7.87 -0.86
C ILE A 60 -1.22 -7.62 -2.38
N GLY A 61 -2.06 -8.30 -3.17
CA GLY A 61 -2.16 -8.09 -4.61
C GLY A 61 -2.61 -6.66 -4.96
N GLY A 62 -3.55 -6.10 -4.20
CA GLY A 62 -4.00 -4.71 -4.36
C GLY A 62 -2.89 -3.69 -4.12
N TRP A 63 -2.00 -3.93 -3.14
CA TRP A 63 -0.85 -3.06 -2.92
C TRP A 63 0.20 -3.17 -4.02
N LEU A 64 0.44 -4.38 -4.54
CA LEU A 64 1.32 -4.57 -5.68
C LEU A 64 0.80 -3.85 -6.92
N ALA A 65 -0.49 -3.98 -7.23
CA ALA A 65 -1.12 -3.30 -8.35
C ALA A 65 -1.14 -1.76 -8.19
N ALA A 66 -1.33 -1.26 -6.96
CA ALA A 66 -1.23 0.16 -6.67
C ALA A 66 0.20 0.68 -6.88
N PHE A 67 1.21 -0.09 -6.47
CA PHE A 67 2.62 0.27 -6.72
C PHE A 67 2.98 0.21 -8.20
N GLU A 68 2.52 -0.81 -8.93
CA GLU A 68 2.74 -0.91 -10.37
C GLU A 68 2.21 0.33 -11.10
N ARG A 69 0.97 0.74 -10.79
CA ARG A 69 0.29 1.86 -11.44
C ARG A 69 0.80 3.23 -11.01
N ASP A 70 0.97 3.46 -9.71
CA ASP A 70 1.18 4.78 -9.12
C ASP A 70 2.57 4.94 -8.47
N GLY A 71 3.41 3.91 -8.54
CA GLY A 71 4.73 3.90 -7.92
C GLY A 71 4.68 3.99 -6.38
N PRO A 72 5.70 4.59 -5.75
CA PRO A 72 5.73 4.82 -4.30
C PRO A 72 4.51 5.56 -3.75
N ALA A 73 3.87 6.42 -4.56
CA ALA A 73 2.69 7.17 -4.16
C ALA A 73 1.48 6.25 -3.90
N GLY A 74 1.34 5.15 -4.66
CA GLY A 74 0.27 4.16 -4.46
C GLY A 74 0.32 3.44 -3.10
N LEU A 75 1.46 3.50 -2.41
CA LEU A 75 1.62 2.93 -1.08
C LEU A 75 1.37 3.94 0.04
N THR A 76 1.40 5.23 -0.26
CA THR A 76 1.12 6.26 0.74
C THR A 76 -0.30 6.11 1.27
N PHE A 77 -0.46 6.31 2.58
CA PHE A 77 -1.77 6.30 3.19
C PHE A 77 -2.30 7.73 3.23
N GLU A 78 -3.05 8.10 2.20
CA GLU A 78 -3.94 9.24 2.30
C GLU A 78 -5.22 8.76 2.97
N GLN A 79 -5.48 9.24 4.20
CA GLN A 79 -6.78 9.06 4.83
C GLN A 79 -7.78 9.88 4.02
N THR A 80 -8.38 9.27 3.01
CA THR A 80 -9.54 9.84 2.33
C THR A 80 -10.61 9.96 3.42
N GLY A 81 -10.89 11.20 3.83
CA GLY A 81 -11.84 11.48 4.91
C GLY A 81 -13.14 10.74 4.66
N GLY A 82 -13.72 10.19 5.73
CA GLY A 82 -14.99 9.46 5.66
C GLY A 82 -16.10 10.31 5.01
N PRO A 83 -17.24 9.69 4.69
CA PRO A 83 -18.36 10.37 4.05
C PRO A 83 -18.67 11.69 4.77
N PRO A 84 -18.88 12.81 4.04
CA PRO A 84 -19.17 14.09 4.66
C PRO A 84 -20.35 13.96 5.63
N PRO A 85 -20.33 14.64 6.79
CA PRO A 85 -21.42 14.58 7.74
C PRO A 85 -22.73 15.01 7.05
N PRO A 86 -23.87 14.36 7.33
CA PRO A 86 -25.14 14.73 6.74
C PRO A 86 -25.43 16.20 7.05
N LEU A 87 -25.61 17.02 6.01
CA LEU A 87 -26.03 18.40 6.14
C LEU A 87 -27.33 18.43 6.96
N GLY A 88 -27.31 19.15 8.08
CA GLY A 88 -28.38 19.19 9.07
C GLY A 88 -29.75 19.60 8.51
N PRO A 89 -30.81 19.51 9.34
CA PRO A 89 -32.19 19.49 8.87
C PRO A 89 -32.58 20.79 8.17
N ARG A 90 -33.25 20.66 7.02
CA ARG A 90 -33.86 21.78 6.29
C ARG A 90 -34.81 22.55 7.22
N PRO A 91 -34.78 23.89 7.25
CA PRO A 91 -35.74 24.66 8.02
C PRO A 91 -37.14 24.42 7.47
N ARG A 92 -38.07 24.07 8.37
CA ARG A 92 -39.51 24.07 8.07
C ARG A 92 -39.90 25.49 7.66
N ARG A 93 -40.49 25.62 6.48
CA ARG A 93 -41.21 26.84 6.09
C ARG A 93 -42.60 26.74 6.70
N ASP A 94 -42.93 27.72 7.53
CA ASP A 94 -44.29 28.01 7.98
C ASP A 94 -45.14 28.57 6.82
#